data_AF-A0A538DCQ8-F1
#
_entry.id   AF-A0A538DCQ8-F1
#
_cell.length_a   1.000
_cell.length_b   1.000
_cell.length_c   1.000
_cell.angle_alpha   90.00
_cell.angle_beta   90.00
_cell.angle_gamma   90.00
#
_symmetry.space_group_name_H-M   'P 1'
#
loop_
_entity.id
_entity.type
_entity.pdbx_description
1 polymer ?
#
loop_
_entity_poly.entity_id
_entity_poly.type
_entity_poly.pdbx_seq_one_letter_code
_entity_poly.pdbx_strand_id
1 'polypeptide(L)'
;MAGSRPAEAHHDDQLCSIAASLQLIGDRWSLLILRDAFRGVRRFDELATDQQRPVRYEYRLSAKGVDLSPALVALMRWGDKHVLGESPPVVLVHDRCGTPLEQTLTCPECAQAVTPRAIKSRPGPGALAPSKATKTMKTKAMKTTRRSA
;
A
#
# COMPACT_ATOMS: atom_id res chain seq x y z
N MET A 1 -36.52 -12.09 18.62
CA MET A 1 -35.54 -10.98 18.53
C MET A 1 -34.40 -11.44 17.64
N ALA A 2 -34.44 -11.13 16.35
CA ALA A 2 -33.37 -11.44 15.40
C ALA A 2 -32.71 -10.11 15.00
N GLY A 3 -31.46 -9.92 15.43
CA GLY A 3 -30.67 -8.74 15.10
C GLY A 3 -30.24 -8.79 13.64
N SER A 4 -30.67 -7.81 12.87
CA SER A 4 -30.18 -7.56 11.51
C SER A 4 -28.72 -7.13 11.59
N ARG A 5 -27.80 -7.96 11.07
CA ARG A 5 -26.43 -7.53 10.77
C ARG A 5 -26.50 -6.35 9.80
N PRO A 6 -25.83 -5.21 10.07
CA PRO A 6 -25.75 -4.15 9.08
C PRO A 6 -24.97 -4.66 7.86
N ALA A 7 -25.45 -4.28 6.68
CA ALA A 7 -24.89 -4.66 5.40
C ALA A 7 -23.39 -4.34 5.33
N GLU A 8 -22.59 -5.34 4.99
CA GLU A 8 -21.17 -5.21 4.69
C GLU A 8 -21.01 -4.20 3.56
N ALA A 9 -20.29 -3.11 3.85
CA ALA A 9 -19.96 -2.09 2.89
C ALA A 9 -18.94 -2.64 1.88
N HIS A 10 -19.44 -3.34 0.86
CA HIS A 10 -18.70 -3.54 -0.38
C HIS A 10 -18.72 -2.24 -1.17
N HIS A 11 -17.86 -1.31 -0.79
CA HIS A 11 -17.60 -0.12 -1.58
C HIS A 11 -16.09 0.11 -1.59
N ASP A 12 -15.56 0.36 -2.79
CA ASP A 12 -14.27 1.02 -3.04
C ASP A 12 -13.02 0.17 -3.33
N ASP A 13 -13.18 -1.06 -3.85
CA ASP A 13 -12.00 -1.85 -4.30
C ASP A 13 -11.45 -1.42 -5.68
N GLN A 14 -12.18 -0.60 -6.45
CA GLN A 14 -11.78 -0.23 -7.81
C GLN A 14 -10.89 1.03 -7.91
N LEU A 15 -10.62 1.75 -6.82
CA LEU A 15 -9.70 2.91 -6.82
C LEU A 15 -8.76 2.94 -5.59
N CYS A 16 -8.50 1.78 -4.95
CA CYS A 16 -7.56 1.71 -3.84
C CYS A 16 -6.12 1.97 -4.32
N SER A 17 -5.49 3.06 -3.86
CA SER A 17 -4.12 3.43 -4.26
C SER A 17 -3.07 2.39 -3.87
N ILE A 18 -3.33 1.59 -2.83
CA ILE A 18 -2.48 0.45 -2.49
C ILE A 18 -2.55 -0.60 -3.60
N ALA A 19 -3.75 -0.95 -4.08
CA ALA A 19 -3.92 -1.93 -5.15
C ALA A 19 -3.22 -1.48 -6.44
N ALA A 20 -3.32 -0.19 -6.79
CA ALA A 20 -2.59 0.39 -7.92
C ALA A 20 -1.07 0.33 -7.73
N SER A 21 -0.57 0.60 -6.52
CA SER A 21 0.87 0.52 -6.21
C SER A 21 1.38 -0.92 -6.32
N LEU A 22 0.61 -1.89 -5.84
CA LEU A 22 0.97 -3.31 -5.87
C LEU A 22 1.09 -3.88 -7.30
N GLN A 23 0.45 -3.26 -8.30
CA GLN A 23 0.66 -3.65 -9.70
C GLN A 23 2.08 -3.32 -10.20
N LEU A 24 2.77 -2.36 -9.56
CA LEU A 24 4.12 -1.93 -9.94
C LEU A 24 5.22 -2.54 -9.07
N ILE A 25 4.97 -2.66 -7.76
CA ILE A 25 6.00 -3.06 -6.77
C ILE A 25 5.61 -4.27 -5.93
N GLY A 26 4.50 -4.93 -6.26
CA GLY A 26 3.94 -6.03 -5.47
C GLY A 26 4.66 -7.37 -5.62
N ASP A 27 5.69 -7.46 -6.46
CA ASP A 27 6.52 -8.65 -6.52
C ASP A 27 7.68 -8.60 -5.50
N ARG A 28 8.07 -9.78 -5.02
CA ARG A 28 9.09 -9.94 -3.98
C ARG A 28 10.43 -9.32 -4.37
N TRP A 29 10.81 -9.39 -5.64
CA TRP A 29 12.14 -9.02 -6.08
C TRP A 29 12.28 -7.52 -6.29
N SER A 30 11.22 -6.83 -6.74
CA SER A 30 11.19 -5.38 -6.87
C SER A 30 11.56 -4.67 -5.58
N LEU A 31 11.02 -5.11 -4.43
CA LEU A 31 11.35 -4.49 -3.14
C LEU A 31 12.81 -4.73 -2.73
N LEU A 32 13.39 -5.89 -3.07
CA LEU A 32 14.80 -6.19 -2.79
C LEU A 32 15.75 -5.38 -3.69
N ILE A 33 15.42 -5.26 -4.98
CA ILE A 33 16.16 -4.43 -5.93
C ILE A 33 16.10 -2.96 -5.51
N LEU A 34 14.92 -2.44 -5.15
CA LEU A 34 14.77 -1.07 -4.69
C LEU A 34 15.58 -0.82 -3.40
N ARG A 35 15.54 -1.73 -2.43
CA ARG A 35 16.35 -1.66 -1.22
C ARG A 35 17.84 -1.55 -1.54
N ASP A 36 18.35 -2.37 -2.46
CA ASP A 36 19.77 -2.37 -2.81
C ASP A 36 20.14 -1.12 -3.63
N ALA A 37 19.25 -0.65 -4.50
CA ALA A 37 19.40 0.63 -5.19
C ALA A 37 19.52 1.82 -4.22
N PHE A 38 18.74 1.82 -3.13
CA PHE A 38 18.86 2.82 -2.05
C PHE A 38 20.18 2.75 -1.29
N ARG A 39 20.82 1.57 -1.24
CA ARG A 39 22.15 1.37 -0.66
C ARG A 39 23.28 1.76 -1.61
N GLY A 40 22.95 2.25 -2.80
CA GLY A 40 23.92 2.69 -3.79
C GLY A 40 24.37 1.60 -4.76
N VAL A 41 23.72 0.42 -4.75
CA VAL A 41 23.94 -0.61 -5.77
C VAL A 41 23.34 -0.12 -7.09
N ARG A 42 24.16 0.02 -8.13
CA ARG A 42 23.71 0.62 -9.40
C ARG A 42 24.04 -0.22 -10.62
N ARG A 43 24.66 -1.38 -10.46
CA ARG A 43 25.05 -2.25 -11.57
C ARG A 43 24.35 -3.59 -11.48
N PHE A 44 24.11 -4.19 -12.64
CA PHE A 44 23.51 -5.51 -12.71
C PHE A 44 24.33 -6.55 -11.96
N ASP A 45 25.64 -6.63 -12.19
CA ASP A 45 26.54 -7.60 -11.53
C ASP A 45 26.66 -7.38 -10.00
N GLU A 46 26.28 -6.19 -9.52
CA GLU A 46 26.22 -5.91 -8.07
C GLU A 46 24.87 -6.33 -7.46
N LEU A 47 23.82 -6.48 -8.29
CA LEU A 47 22.50 -7.01 -7.90
C LEU A 47 22.41 -8.53 -8.11
N ALA A 48 22.97 -9.02 -9.20
CA ALA A 48 23.08 -10.42 -9.56
C ALA A 48 24.43 -10.93 -9.08
N THR A 49 24.43 -11.69 -7.99
CA THR A 49 25.62 -12.39 -7.52
C THR A 49 26.07 -13.36 -8.63
N ASP A 50 27.10 -12.97 -9.40
CA ASP A 50 27.76 -13.68 -10.51
C ASP A 50 27.26 -13.34 -11.94
N GLN A 51 28.12 -12.68 -12.74
CA GLN A 51 28.52 -13.08 -14.12
C GLN A 51 29.39 -12.04 -14.86
N GLN A 52 30.35 -12.53 -15.65
CA GLN A 52 31.42 -11.77 -16.29
C GLN A 52 31.03 -11.01 -17.58
N ARG A 53 31.27 -9.67 -17.61
CA ARG A 53 31.64 -8.80 -18.78
C ARG A 53 30.54 -8.51 -19.87
N PRO A 54 30.68 -7.46 -20.72
CA PRO A 54 30.21 -6.10 -20.45
C PRO A 54 29.12 -5.57 -21.44
N VAL A 55 28.06 -4.97 -20.90
CA VAL A 55 27.40 -3.77 -21.45
C VAL A 55 27.05 -2.88 -20.25
N ARG A 56 27.60 -1.67 -20.17
CA ARG A 56 27.57 -0.85 -18.93
C ARG A 56 26.29 -0.02 -18.86
N TYR A 57 25.25 -0.54 -18.24
CA TYR A 57 24.11 0.27 -17.81
C TYR A 57 24.20 0.57 -16.32
N GLU A 58 23.99 1.84 -15.95
CA GLU A 58 23.84 2.26 -14.55
C GLU A 58 22.34 2.37 -14.26
N TYR A 59 21.86 1.61 -13.29
CA TYR A 59 20.51 1.76 -12.77
C TYR A 59 20.48 2.93 -11.79
N ARG A 60 19.63 3.91 -12.08
CA ARG A 60 19.36 5.04 -11.19
C ARG A 60 17.89 5.05 -10.81
N LEU A 61 17.62 5.30 -9.54
CA LEU A 61 16.25 5.55 -9.09
C LEU A 61 15.72 6.80 -9.80
N SER A 62 14.53 6.66 -10.36
CA SER A 62 13.73 7.81 -10.79
C SER A 62 13.21 8.57 -9.57
N ALA A 63 12.64 9.76 -9.77
CA ALA A 63 11.96 10.51 -8.70
C ALA A 63 10.90 9.64 -7.99
N LYS A 64 10.06 8.91 -8.75
CA LYS A 64 9.09 7.96 -8.21
C LYS A 64 9.75 6.86 -7.36
N GLY A 65 10.92 6.39 -7.79
CA GLY A 65 11.71 5.42 -7.05
C GLY A 65 12.23 5.97 -5.73
N VAL A 66 12.73 7.20 -5.73
CA VAL A 66 13.20 7.91 -4.51
C VAL A 66 12.05 8.12 -3.52
N ASP A 67 10.87 8.48 -4.01
CA ASP A 67 9.66 8.71 -3.19
C ASP A 67 9.15 7.44 -2.48
N LEU A 68 9.59 6.25 -2.90
CA LEU A 68 9.26 4.98 -2.22
C LEU A 68 10.08 4.73 -0.95
N SER A 69 11.13 5.52 -0.67
CA SER A 69 11.99 5.32 0.50
C SER A 69 11.23 5.19 1.83
N PRO A 70 10.20 6.00 2.15
CA PRO A 70 9.51 5.87 3.43
C PRO A 70 8.73 4.57 3.55
N ALA A 71 8.18 4.05 2.44
CA ALA A 71 7.46 2.78 2.42
C ALA A 71 8.41 1.59 2.68
N LEU A 72 9.61 1.62 2.09
CA LEU A 72 10.64 0.60 2.33
C LEU A 72 11.13 0.63 3.78
N VAL A 73 11.38 1.81 4.34
CA VAL A 73 11.74 1.97 5.76
C VAL A 73 10.66 1.38 6.68
N ALA A 74 9.38 1.64 6.39
CA ALA A 74 8.26 1.08 7.15
C ALA A 74 8.25 -0.45 7.11
N LEU A 75 8.44 -1.04 5.93
CA LEU A 75 8.49 -2.49 5.74
C LEU A 75 9.67 -3.13 6.45
N MET A 76 10.85 -2.51 6.42
CA MET A 76 12.03 -2.98 7.16
C MET A 76 11.74 -3.03 8.67
N ARG A 77 11.23 -1.95 9.25
CA ARG A 77 10.89 -1.90 10.68
C ARG A 77 9.82 -2.90 11.06
N TRP A 78 8.83 -3.12 10.20
CA TRP A 78 7.83 -4.17 10.40
C TRP A 78 8.50 -5.56 10.42
N GLY A 79 9.40 -5.83 9.48
CA GLY A 79 10.16 -7.09 9.41
C GLY A 79 11.06 -7.30 10.62
N ASP A 80 11.78 -6.28 11.05
CA ASP A 80 12.59 -6.32 12.27
C ASP A 80 11.73 -6.71 13.47
N LYS A 81 10.61 -5.98 13.68
CA LYS A 81 9.71 -6.20 14.82
C LYS A 81 9.03 -7.57 14.82
N HIS A 82 8.63 -8.08 13.66
CA HIS A 82 7.71 -9.23 13.58
C HIS A 82 8.33 -10.52 13.04
N VAL A 83 9.43 -10.43 12.29
CA VAL A 83 10.07 -11.58 11.64
C VAL A 83 11.41 -11.92 12.28
N LEU A 84 12.21 -10.90 12.62
CA LEU A 84 13.60 -11.10 13.07
C LEU A 84 13.77 -10.95 14.59
N GLY A 85 12.81 -10.34 15.29
CA GLY A 85 12.83 -10.16 16.74
C GLY A 85 13.72 -8.99 17.18
N GLU A 86 14.20 -9.01 18.43
CA GLU A 86 14.90 -7.85 19.05
C GLU A 86 16.32 -7.60 18.54
N SER A 87 16.84 -8.43 17.62
CA SER A 87 18.18 -8.28 17.04
C SER A 87 18.11 -8.08 15.53
N PRO A 88 17.79 -6.86 15.05
CA PRO A 88 17.73 -6.58 13.63
C PRO A 88 19.13 -6.66 13.00
N PRO A 89 19.28 -7.29 11.82
CA PRO A 89 20.57 -7.38 11.13
C PRO A 89 21.03 -6.04 10.54
N VAL A 90 20.14 -5.06 10.42
CA VAL A 90 20.44 -3.72 9.89
C VAL A 90 19.69 -2.65 10.70
N VAL A 91 20.42 -1.70 11.27
CA VAL A 91 19.84 -0.50 11.93
C VAL A 91 20.02 0.70 11.01
N LEU A 92 18.90 1.34 10.62
CA LEU A 92 18.94 2.56 9.83
C LEU A 92 19.29 3.74 10.75
N VAL A 93 20.30 4.52 10.38
CA VAL A 93 20.80 5.66 11.15
C VAL A 93 20.82 6.93 10.29
N HIS A 94 20.75 8.08 10.94
CA HIS A 94 21.02 9.36 10.28
C HIS A 94 22.51 9.47 9.98
N ASP A 95 22.87 9.56 8.70
CA ASP A 95 24.26 9.61 8.22
C ASP A 95 25.11 10.67 8.96
N ARG A 96 24.53 11.84 9.26
CA ARG A 96 25.26 12.92 9.93
C ARG A 96 25.56 12.67 11.41
N CYS A 97 24.66 12.03 12.17
CA CYS A 97 24.78 11.95 13.64
C CYS A 97 24.73 10.54 14.22
N GLY A 98 24.54 9.51 13.39
CA GLY A 98 24.48 8.11 13.80
C GLY A 98 23.23 7.73 14.61
N THR A 99 22.31 8.66 14.88
CA THR A 99 21.09 8.36 15.64
C THR A 99 20.20 7.40 14.86
N PRO A 100 19.72 6.30 15.48
CA PRO A 100 18.76 5.40 14.86
C PRO A 100 17.50 6.14 14.40
N LEU A 101 17.02 5.83 13.20
CA LEU A 101 15.86 6.47 12.63
C LEU A 101 14.57 5.90 13.23
N GLU A 102 13.73 6.78 13.75
CA GLU A 102 12.35 6.49 14.06
C GLU A 102 11.42 7.09 13.02
N GLN A 103 10.65 6.24 12.34
CA GLN A 103 9.56 6.65 11.47
C GLN A 103 8.27 6.82 12.27
N THR A 104 7.76 8.05 12.28
CA THR A 104 6.49 8.42 12.94
C THR A 104 5.70 9.30 11.98
N LEU A 105 4.40 9.02 11.82
CA LEU A 105 3.48 9.91 11.13
C LEU A 105 3.13 11.07 12.06
N THR A 106 3.29 12.31 11.60
CA THR A 106 2.98 13.51 12.38
C THR A 106 1.92 14.36 11.68
N CYS A 107 1.04 14.96 12.47
CA CYS A 107 0.10 15.96 11.95
C CYS A 107 0.82 17.30 11.80
N PRO A 108 0.82 17.95 10.62
CA PRO A 108 1.53 19.20 10.42
C PRO A 108 0.90 20.39 11.18
N GLU A 109 -0.38 20.30 11.55
CA GLU A 109 -1.09 21.38 12.23
C GLU A 109 -0.84 21.39 13.75
N CYS A 110 -0.90 20.22 14.40
CA CYS A 110 -0.71 20.12 15.86
C CYS A 110 0.67 19.55 16.26
N ALA A 111 1.50 19.16 15.30
CA ALA A 111 2.82 18.54 15.48
C ALA A 111 2.83 17.22 16.29
N GLN A 112 1.66 16.62 16.55
CA GLN A 112 1.56 15.37 17.31
C GLN A 112 1.80 14.14 16.44
N ALA A 113 2.37 13.09 17.04
CA ALA A 113 2.43 11.77 16.47
C ALA A 113 1.02 11.17 16.30
N VAL A 114 0.72 10.65 15.12
CA VAL A 114 -0.55 10.04 14.76
C VAL A 114 -0.42 8.52 14.89
N THR A 115 -1.19 7.94 15.81
CA THR A 115 -1.28 6.49 15.94
C THR A 115 -2.25 5.91 14.90
N PRO A 116 -2.14 4.61 14.54
CA PRO A 116 -3.06 4.01 13.56
C PRO A 116 -4.55 4.16 13.92
N ARG A 117 -4.90 4.17 15.21
CA ARG A 117 -6.27 4.35 15.69
C ARG A 117 -6.79 5.79 15.53
N ALA A 118 -5.90 6.76 15.40
CA ALA A 118 -6.22 8.16 15.19
C ALA A 118 -6.29 8.55 13.70
N ILE A 119 -6.13 7.59 12.78
CA ILE A 119 -6.23 7.81 11.33
C ILE A 119 -7.68 7.62 10.89
N LYS A 120 -8.23 8.61 10.18
CA LYS A 120 -9.53 8.53 9.50
C LYS A 120 -9.36 8.86 8.03
N SER A 121 -10.10 8.17 7.17
CA SER A 121 -10.17 8.46 5.74
C SER A 121 -11.38 9.35 5.42
N ARG A 122 -11.24 10.16 4.37
CA ARG A 122 -12.34 10.87 3.72
C ARG A 122 -12.16 10.76 2.21
N PRO A 123 -13.24 10.78 1.40
CA PRO A 123 -13.12 10.81 -0.06
C PRO A 123 -12.22 11.96 -0.52
N GLY A 124 -11.29 11.63 -1.43
CA GLY A 124 -10.43 12.61 -2.10
C GLY A 124 -11.09 13.18 -3.36
N PRO A 125 -10.48 14.19 -4.00
CA PRO A 125 -11.00 14.80 -5.23
C PRO A 125 -11.23 13.83 -6.40
N GLY A 126 -10.51 12.70 -6.42
CA GLY A 126 -10.65 11.64 -7.44
C GLY A 126 -11.63 10.52 -7.06
N ALA A 127 -12.31 10.61 -5.91
CA ALA A 127 -13.32 9.63 -5.54
C ALA A 127 -14.53 9.81 -6.46
N LEU A 128 -14.86 8.77 -7.24
CA LEU A 128 -16.09 8.76 -8.03
C LEU A 128 -17.28 8.93 -7.08
N ALA A 129 -18.14 9.91 -7.35
CA ALA A 129 -19.39 10.05 -6.61
C ALA A 129 -20.18 8.73 -6.72
N PRO A 130 -20.75 8.20 -5.62
CA PRO A 130 -21.55 6.98 -5.71
C PRO A 130 -22.67 7.23 -6.72
N SER A 131 -22.71 6.43 -7.80
CA SER A 131 -23.76 6.56 -8.79
C SER A 131 -25.10 6.34 -8.08
N LYS A 132 -26.03 7.28 -8.22
CA LYS A 132 -27.38 7.10 -7.67
C LYS A 132 -27.96 5.86 -8.35
N ALA A 133 -28.14 4.78 -7.59
CA ALA A 133 -28.83 3.59 -8.07
C ALA A 133 -30.19 4.01 -8.66
N THR A 134 -30.35 3.83 -9.97
CA THR A 134 -31.60 4.06 -10.68
C THR A 134 -32.65 3.13 -10.10
N LYS A 135 -33.62 3.66 -9.35
CA LYS A 135 -34.84 2.93 -8.97
C LYS A 135 -35.66 2.67 -10.24
N THR A 136 -35.50 1.51 -10.85
CA THR A 136 -36.39 1.06 -11.93
C THR A 136 -37.55 0.24 -11.34
N MET A 137 -38.68 0.94 -11.21
CA MET A 137 -40.10 0.56 -11.35
C MET A 137 -40.64 -0.79 -10.84
N LYS A 138 -41.61 -0.65 -9.92
CA LYS A 138 -42.80 -1.47 -9.61
C LYS A 138 -43.02 -2.77 -10.41
N THR A 139 -43.08 -3.88 -9.67
CA THR A 139 -43.71 -5.14 -10.09
C THR A 139 -45.22 -4.94 -10.28
N LYS A 140 -45.73 -5.23 -11.49
CA LYS A 140 -47.16 -5.41 -11.73
C LYS A 140 -47.51 -6.86 -11.40
N ALA A 141 -48.33 -7.07 -10.37
CA ALA A 141 -48.83 -8.39 -10.02
C ALA A 141 -49.67 -8.98 -11.16
N MET A 142 -49.25 -10.13 -11.68
CA MET A 142 -50.03 -10.92 -12.63
C MET A 142 -50.99 -11.80 -11.83
N LYS A 143 -52.29 -11.48 -11.86
CA LYS A 143 -53.35 -12.31 -11.26
C LYS A 143 -53.45 -13.62 -12.02
N THR A 144 -53.15 -14.73 -11.35
CA THR A 144 -53.45 -16.08 -11.82
C THR A 144 -54.90 -16.44 -11.43
N THR A 145 -55.83 -16.32 -12.38
CA THR A 145 -57.14 -16.95 -12.26
C THR A 145 -56.98 -18.45 -12.50
N ARG A 146 -57.10 -19.23 -11.41
CA ARG A 146 -57.21 -20.69 -11.43
C ARG A 146 -58.61 -21.05 -11.96
N ARG A 147 -58.69 -21.76 -13.09
CA ARG A 147 -59.93 -22.32 -13.62
C ARG A 147 -60.02 -23.77 -13.13
N SER A 148 -60.98 -24.05 -12.26
CA SER A 148 -61.33 -25.41 -11.83
C SER A 148 -62.09 -26.11 -12.96
N ALA A 149 -61.73 -27.37 -13.21
CA ALA A 149 -62.58 -28.40 -13.81
C ALA A 149 -62.55 -29.60 -12.88
#